data_AF-A0AA96X341-F1
#
_entry.id   AF-A0AA96X341-F1
#
_cell.length_a   1.000
_cell.length_b   1.000
_cell.length_c   1.000
_cell.angle_alpha   90.00
_cell.angle_beta   90.00
_cell.angle_gamma   90.00
#
_symmetry.space_group_name_H-M   'P 1'
#
loop_
_entity.id
_entity.type
_entity.pdbx_description
1 polymer ?
#
loop_
_entity_poly.entity_id
_entity_poly.type
_entity_poly.pdbx_seq_one_letter_code
_entity_poly.pdbx_strand_id
1 'polypeptide(L)'
;MMPRYVKLLSLEELEQLSTERLLAYLCKLHQCEDSVDASDFCESEAHMPGVVFFKESDQWRSQYKLVKEILSARPHIDKVIRVNG
;
A
#
# COMPACT_ATOMS: atom_id res chain seq x y z
N MET A 1 11.42 -13.56 -12.76
CA MET A 1 10.74 -12.26 -12.59
C MET A 1 11.08 -11.77 -11.18
N MET A 2 11.46 -10.50 -10.97
CA MET A 2 11.74 -10.05 -9.60
C MET A 2 10.43 -9.97 -8.80
N PRO A 3 10.39 -10.46 -7.56
CA PRO A 3 9.19 -10.36 -6.72
C PRO A 3 8.78 -8.90 -6.54
N ARG A 4 7.48 -8.63 -6.64
CA ARG A 4 6.96 -7.30 -6.37
C ARG A 4 6.80 -7.15 -4.86
N TYR A 5 7.77 -6.49 -4.24
CA TYR A 5 7.73 -6.16 -2.82
C TYR A 5 7.42 -4.68 -2.59
N VAL A 6 6.89 -4.40 -1.40
CA VAL A 6 6.61 -3.05 -0.94
C VAL A 6 7.37 -2.81 0.36
N LYS A 7 8.09 -1.70 0.45
CA LYS A 7 8.72 -1.26 1.71
C LYS A 7 7.61 -0.87 2.70
N LEU A 8 7.69 -1.39 3.93
CA LEU A 8 6.82 -0.95 5.01
C LEU A 8 7.10 0.51 5.37
N LEU A 9 6.04 1.27 5.51
CA LEU A 9 6.10 2.64 6.00
C LEU A 9 5.38 2.72 7.35
N SER A 10 5.93 3.51 8.25
CA SER A 10 5.24 3.89 9.48
C SER A 10 3.98 4.71 9.19
N LEU A 11 3.08 4.82 10.17
CA LEU A 11 1.91 5.70 10.05
C LEU A 11 2.32 7.15 9.72
N GLU A 12 3.30 7.68 10.45
CA GLU A 12 3.82 9.03 10.22
C GLU A 12 4.33 9.20 8.78
N GLU A 13 5.13 8.25 8.27
CA GLU A 13 5.59 8.28 6.88
C GLU A 13 4.42 8.25 5.87
N LEU A 14 3.38 7.45 6.13
CA LEU A 14 2.20 7.36 5.27
C LEU A 14 1.39 8.67 5.27
N GLU A 15 1.24 9.32 6.43
CA GLU A 15 0.50 10.58 6.55
C GLU A 15 1.19 11.72 5.79
N GLN A 16 2.52 11.72 5.75
CA GLN A 16 3.31 12.70 5.00
C GLN A 16 3.25 12.52 3.48
N LEU A 17 2.76 11.38 2.97
CA LEU A 17 2.65 11.17 1.53
C LEU A 17 1.55 12.05 0.91
N SER A 18 1.75 12.51 -0.33
CA SER A 18 0.67 13.09 -1.12
C SER A 18 -0.38 12.01 -1.48
N THR A 19 -1.59 12.43 -1.85
CA THR A 19 -2.66 11.50 -2.22
C THR A 19 -2.24 10.63 -3.40
N GLU A 20 -1.56 11.22 -4.39
CA GLU A 20 -0.97 10.50 -5.52
C GLU A 20 0.00 9.41 -5.06
N ARG A 21 0.90 9.72 -4.11
CA ARG A 21 1.87 8.76 -3.59
C ARG A 21 1.21 7.66 -2.77
N LEU A 22 0.15 7.95 -2.02
CA LEU A 22 -0.66 6.94 -1.33
C LEU A 22 -1.36 6.01 -2.32
N LEU A 23 -1.93 6.54 -3.39
CA LEU A 23 -2.54 5.73 -4.45
C LEU A 23 -1.50 4.87 -5.18
N ALA A 24 -0.32 5.41 -5.46
CA ALA A 24 0.78 4.65 -6.04
C ALA A 24 1.25 3.53 -5.09
N TYR A 25 1.33 3.81 -3.79
CA TYR A 25 1.67 2.83 -2.76
C TYR A 25 0.61 1.73 -2.65
N LEU A 26 -0.68 2.09 -2.66
CA LEU A 26 -1.81 1.15 -2.70
C LEU A 26 -1.75 0.25 -3.95
N CYS A 27 -1.44 0.83 -5.11
CA CYS A 27 -1.27 0.09 -6.35
C CYS A 27 -0.13 -0.94 -6.22
N LYS A 28 0.99 -0.58 -5.57
CA LYS A 28 2.07 -1.54 -5.31
C LYS A 28 1.64 -2.66 -4.36
N LEU A 29 0.89 -2.34 -3.30
CA LEU A 29 0.32 -3.36 -2.40
C LEU A 29 -0.58 -4.34 -3.15
N HIS A 30 -1.39 -3.88 -4.12
CA HIS A 30 -2.22 -4.77 -4.95
C HIS A 30 -1.41 -5.70 -5.86
N GLN A 31 -0.16 -5.35 -6.15
CA GLN A 31 0.74 -6.14 -6.99
C GLN A 31 1.58 -7.15 -6.20
N CYS A 32 1.48 -7.18 -4.87
CA CYS A 32 2.04 -8.24 -4.05
C CYS A 32 1.45 -9.60 -4.46
N GLU A 33 2.22 -10.66 -4.24
CA GLU A 33 1.77 -12.04 -4.47
C GLU A 33 0.67 -12.41 -3.46
N ASP A 34 -0.18 -13.37 -3.79
CA ASP A 34 -1.30 -13.74 -2.92
C ASP A 34 -0.82 -14.52 -1.69
N SER A 35 -0.01 -15.55 -1.89
CA SER A 35 0.54 -16.39 -0.83
C SER A 35 1.91 -16.99 -1.17
N VAL A 36 2.63 -17.48 -0.15
CA VAL A 36 3.90 -18.20 -0.34
C VAL A 36 3.69 -19.45 -1.20
N ASP A 37 2.65 -20.25 -0.91
CA ASP A 37 2.32 -21.48 -1.67
C ASP A 37 2.03 -21.25 -3.15
N ALA A 38 1.54 -20.06 -3.51
CA ALA A 38 1.23 -19.68 -4.89
C ALA A 38 2.44 -19.05 -5.61
N SER A 39 3.59 -18.96 -4.94
CA SER A 39 4.79 -18.27 -5.41
C SER A 39 5.98 -19.22 -5.53
N ASP A 40 6.92 -18.92 -6.42
CA ASP A 40 8.21 -19.62 -6.53
C ASP A 40 9.18 -19.27 -5.35
N PHE A 41 8.67 -18.65 -4.28
CA PHE A 41 9.47 -18.15 -3.16
C PHE A 41 9.71 -19.22 -2.08
N CYS A 42 10.94 -19.25 -1.56
CA CYS A 42 11.24 -20.01 -0.36
C CYS A 42 10.82 -19.21 0.89
N GLU A 43 10.37 -19.88 1.96
CA GLU A 43 9.90 -19.22 3.20
C GLU A 43 10.93 -18.24 3.79
N SER A 44 12.24 -18.50 3.62
CA SER A 44 13.29 -17.61 4.08
C SER A 44 13.29 -16.23 3.40
N GLU A 45 12.86 -16.17 2.15
CA GLU A 45 12.77 -14.92 1.38
C GLU A 45 11.47 -14.17 1.69
N ALA A 46 10.43 -14.91 2.08
CA ALA A 46 9.12 -14.35 2.45
C ALA A 46 9.15 -13.50 3.74
N HIS A 47 10.16 -13.69 4.59
CA HIS A 47 10.26 -13.06 5.91
C HIS A 47 11.32 -11.95 6.00
N MET A 48 11.63 -11.27 4.88
CA MET A 48 12.57 -10.15 4.92
C MET A 48 11.99 -8.97 5.72
N PRO A 49 12.70 -8.47 6.75
CA PRO A 49 12.19 -7.40 7.59
C PRO A 49 12.07 -6.08 6.81
N GLY A 50 11.02 -5.31 7.10
CA GLY A 50 10.82 -3.98 6.53
C GLY A 50 10.24 -3.97 5.11
N VAL A 51 9.91 -5.14 4.55
CA VAL A 51 9.23 -5.28 3.26
C VAL A 51 8.08 -6.27 3.36
N VAL A 52 7.13 -6.15 2.43
CA VAL A 52 6.02 -7.08 2.30
C VAL A 52 5.93 -7.60 0.87
N PHE A 53 5.80 -8.92 0.77
CA PHE A 53 5.69 -9.65 -0.49
C PHE A 53 4.29 -10.22 -0.73
N PHE A 54 3.60 -10.61 0.35
CA PHE A 54 2.39 -11.43 0.26
C PHE A 54 1.18 -10.73 0.88
N LYS A 55 0.04 -10.79 0.20
CA LYS A 55 -1.23 -10.21 0.64
C LYS A 55 -1.81 -10.90 1.87
N GLU A 56 -1.50 -12.18 2.06
CA GLU A 56 -1.96 -12.93 3.24
C GLU A 56 -1.35 -12.42 4.55
N SER A 57 -0.17 -11.80 4.48
CA SER A 57 0.60 -11.37 5.65
C SER A 57 -0.10 -10.29 6.47
N ASP A 58 0.09 -10.33 7.80
CA ASP A 58 -0.43 -9.31 8.71
C ASP A 58 0.14 -7.92 8.41
N GLN A 59 1.39 -7.86 7.95
CA GLN A 59 2.05 -6.63 7.55
C GLN A 59 1.34 -5.99 6.36
N TRP A 60 0.97 -6.78 5.34
CA TRP A 60 0.21 -6.30 4.20
C TRP A 60 -1.15 -5.77 4.62
N ARG A 61 -1.89 -6.55 5.42
CA ARG A 61 -3.22 -6.18 5.91
C ARG A 61 -3.17 -4.86 6.70
N SER A 62 -2.15 -4.71 7.53
CA SER A 62 -1.92 -3.49 8.32
C SER A 62 -1.65 -2.29 7.42
N GLN A 63 -0.71 -2.41 6.48
CA GLN A 63 -0.39 -1.33 5.53
C GLN A 63 -1.59 -0.95 4.66
N TYR A 64 -2.29 -1.95 4.12
CA TYR A 64 -3.48 -1.74 3.30
C TYR A 64 -4.58 -1.00 4.06
N LYS A 65 -4.82 -1.40 5.32
CA LYS A 65 -5.79 -0.73 6.19
C LYS A 65 -5.42 0.73 6.43
N LEU A 66 -4.19 1.00 6.87
CA LEU A 66 -3.71 2.36 7.15
C LEU A 66 -3.83 3.27 5.93
N VAL A 67 -3.39 2.80 4.77
CA VAL A 67 -3.45 3.58 3.52
C VAL A 67 -4.90 3.93 3.16
N LYS A 68 -5.82 2.96 3.30
CA LYS A 68 -7.25 3.22 3.03
C LYS A 68 -7.86 4.20 4.05
N GLU A 69 -7.51 4.08 5.33
CA GLU A 69 -7.97 4.99 6.37
C GLU A 69 -7.50 6.43 6.08
N ILE A 70 -6.21 6.61 5.76
CA ILE A 70 -5.65 7.93 5.41
C ILE A 70 -6.31 8.49 4.16
N LEU A 71 -6.48 7.68 3.10
CA LEU A 71 -7.16 8.12 1.87
C LEU A 71 -8.62 8.51 2.13
N SER A 72 -9.33 7.78 3.00
CA SER A 72 -10.73 8.07 3.34
C SER A 72 -10.90 9.33 4.19
N ALA A 73 -9.89 9.68 5.00
CA ALA A 73 -9.89 10.88 5.82
C ALA A 73 -9.52 12.14 5.02
N ARG A 74 -8.95 11.99 3.82
CA ARG A 74 -8.60 13.14 2.98
C ARG A 74 -9.86 13.74 2.37
N PRO A 75 -9.95 15.09 2.32
CA PRO A 75 -11.05 15.73 1.64
C PRO A 75 -11.07 15.25 0.20
N HIS A 76 -12.17 14.59 -0.19
CA HIS A 76 -12.50 14.43 -1.59
C HIS A 76 -12.53 15.85 -2.13
N ILE A 77 -11.63 16.18 -3.06
CA ILE A 77 -11.76 17.42 -3.82
C ILE A 77 -12.99 17.21 -4.69
N ASP A 78 -14.16 17.49 -4.13
CA ASP A 78 -15.27 17.99 -4.89
C ASP A 78 -14.69 19.22 -5.59
N LYS A 79 -14.52 19.11 -6.91
CA LYS A 79 -14.16 20.23 -7.76
C LYS A 79 -15.29 21.23 -7.53
N VAL A 80 -15.14 22.15 -6.58
CA VAL A 80 -15.98 23.32 -6.46
C VAL A 80 -15.69 24.12 -7.72
N ILE A 81 -16.44 23.82 -8.78
CA ILE A 81 -16.52 24.65 -9.96
C ILE A 81 -17.13 25.95 -9.44
N ARG A 82 -16.28 26.95 -9.23
CA ARG A 82 -16.72 28.33 -9.11
C ARG A 82 -17.30 28.73 -10.47
N VAL A 83 -18.60 28.52 -10.64
CA VAL A 83 -19.37 29.27 -11.63
C VAL A 83 -19.54 30.68 -11.06
N ASN A 84 -18.65 31.57 -11.48
CA ASN A 84 -18.94 33.01 -11.46
C ASN A 84 -19.83 33.27 -12.68
N GLY A 85 -21.09 33.62 -12.44
CA GLY A 85 -22.06 34.08 -13.42
C GLY A 85 -23.04 35.03 -12.74
#